data_AF-A0A2J6R9A1-F1
#
_entry.id   AF-A0A2J6R9A1-F1
#
_cell.length_a   1.000
_cell.length_b   1.000
_cell.length_c   1.000
_cell.angle_alpha   90.00
_cell.angle_beta   90.00
_cell.angle_gamma   90.00
#
_symmetry.space_group_name_H-M   'P 1'
#
loop_
_entity.id
_entity.type
_entity.pdbx_description
1 polymer ?
#
loop_
_entity_poly.entity_id
_entity_poly.type
_entity_poly.pdbx_seq_one_letter_code
_entity_poly.pdbx_strand_id
1 'polypeptide(L)'
;MPGAAVVMKGIVRGASDALIAALVAEPQLTVVVRTTLTGELPMEHYLQLCRVFRKGEFLEIYDQTRQYEVGDEVHTPDSAWDGVVYMSFGERIANVIGSTGDPTIGGMWWIRLWAGEVSGFYPSVCTSQNYGVTCDTNLVGGHVIEGTIAMSMPPGSKVYIFPICSTHNNKDYVNMAAVTYLEGCALKNYMGT
;
A
#
# COMPACT_ATOMS: atom_id res chain seq x y z
N MET A 1 32.89 17.13 18.21
CA MET A 1 33.45 17.02 16.85
C MET A 1 32.32 16.84 15.85
N PRO A 2 31.93 17.88 15.10
CA PRO A 2 30.82 17.83 14.14
C PRO A 2 30.95 16.77 13.04
N GLY A 3 32.19 16.36 12.70
CA GLY A 3 32.44 15.36 11.65
C GLY A 3 32.13 13.91 12.02
N ALA A 4 32.27 13.51 13.30
CA ALA A 4 32.07 12.12 13.70
C ALA A 4 30.61 11.65 13.55
N ALA A 5 29.65 12.53 13.85
CA ALA A 5 28.22 12.24 13.67
C ALA A 5 27.84 12.10 12.19
N VAL A 6 28.43 12.92 11.30
CA VAL A 6 28.20 12.84 9.85
C VAL A 6 28.76 11.54 9.29
N VAL A 7 30.00 11.19 9.67
CA VAL A 7 30.63 9.92 9.26
C VAL A 7 29.82 8.72 9.75
N MET A 8 29.39 8.73 11.02
CA MET A 8 28.56 7.65 11.58
C MET A 8 27.23 7.50 10.85
N LYS A 9 26.54 8.61 10.54
CA LYS A 9 25.32 8.58 9.72
C LYS A 9 25.56 7.96 8.35
N GLY A 10 26.67 8.31 7.70
CA GLY A 10 27.06 7.72 6.41
C GLY A 10 27.28 6.22 6.49
N ILE A 11 28.00 5.75 7.51
CA ILE A 11 28.26 4.31 7.73
C ILE A 11 26.95 3.56 7.98
N VAL A 12 26.10 4.06 8.88
CA VAL A 12 24.81 3.42 9.21
C VAL A 12 23.91 3.36 7.97
N ARG A 13 23.85 4.44 7.18
CA ARG A 13 23.08 4.46 5.93
C ARG A 13 23.62 3.44 4.93
N GLY A 14 24.92 3.43 4.67
CA GLY A 14 25.53 2.49 3.73
C GLY A 14 25.34 1.02 4.15
N ALA A 15 25.44 0.71 5.44
CA ALA A 15 25.16 -0.62 5.96
C ALA A 15 23.69 -1.02 5.81
N SER A 16 22.76 -0.08 6.05
CA SER A 16 21.33 -0.30 5.88
C SER A 16 20.97 -0.54 4.41
N ASP A 17 21.52 0.27 3.50
CA ASP A 17 21.31 0.13 2.05
C ASP A 17 21.84 -1.22 1.55
N ALA A 18 23.01 -1.66 2.02
CA ALA A 18 23.56 -2.96 1.67
C ALA A 18 22.71 -4.14 2.20
N LEU A 19 22.19 -4.03 3.43
CA LEU A 19 21.29 -5.04 3.99
C LEU A 19 19.97 -5.12 3.22
N ILE A 20 19.37 -3.96 2.90
CA ILE A 20 18.14 -3.89 2.10
C ILE A 20 18.37 -4.55 0.74
N ALA A 21 19.46 -4.20 0.04
CA ALA A 21 19.79 -4.79 -1.25
C ALA A 21 19.96 -6.31 -1.18
N ALA A 22 20.61 -6.82 -0.12
CA ALA A 22 20.78 -8.26 0.09
C ALA A 22 19.44 -8.98 0.34
N LEU A 23 18.55 -8.37 1.13
CA LEU A 23 17.23 -8.94 1.42
C LEU A 23 16.32 -8.94 0.18
N VAL A 24 16.31 -7.85 -0.59
CA VAL A 24 15.50 -7.73 -1.82
C VAL A 24 15.99 -8.70 -2.91
N ALA A 25 17.29 -9.04 -2.90
CA ALA A 25 17.85 -10.01 -3.84
C ALA A 25 17.56 -11.48 -3.46
N GLU A 26 17.02 -11.76 -2.27
CA GLU A 26 16.72 -13.11 -1.81
C GLU A 26 15.36 -13.59 -2.38
N PRO A 27 15.35 -14.57 -3.31
CA PRO A 27 14.14 -14.98 -4.03
C PRO A 27 13.10 -15.74 -3.19
N GLN A 28 13.32 -15.90 -1.88
CA GLN A 28 12.38 -16.55 -0.97
C GLN A 28 11.72 -15.58 0.01
N LEU A 29 12.04 -14.29 -0.09
CA LEU A 29 11.53 -13.28 0.82
C LEU A 29 10.60 -12.32 0.11
N THR A 30 9.47 -12.03 0.75
CA THR A 30 8.73 -10.79 0.52
C THR A 30 9.31 -9.74 1.45
N VAL A 31 9.83 -8.64 0.89
CA VAL A 31 10.51 -7.59 1.65
C VAL A 31 9.70 -6.30 1.59
N VAL A 32 9.39 -5.72 2.74
CA VAL A 32 8.81 -4.38 2.82
C VAL A 32 9.87 -3.40 3.28
N VAL A 33 10.27 -2.50 2.39
CA VAL A 33 11.19 -1.40 2.72
C VAL A 33 10.35 -0.20 3.11
N ARG A 34 10.41 0.16 4.40
CA ARG A 34 9.63 1.28 4.93
C ARG A 34 10.15 2.62 4.43
N THR A 35 9.27 3.41 3.84
CA THR A 35 9.58 4.75 3.33
C THR A 35 8.48 5.73 3.69
N THR A 36 8.73 7.02 3.48
CA THR A 36 7.72 8.07 3.48
C THR A 36 7.34 8.40 2.03
N LEU A 37 6.13 8.91 1.81
CA LEU A 37 5.75 9.46 0.51
C LEU A 37 6.75 10.54 0.08
N THR A 38 7.07 10.57 -1.22
CA THR A 38 8.10 11.46 -1.78
C THR A 38 7.65 12.92 -1.88
N GLY A 39 6.36 13.22 -1.72
CA GLY A 39 5.79 14.56 -1.64
C GLY A 39 5.14 14.88 -0.28
N GLU A 40 5.17 16.16 0.12
CA GLU A 40 4.31 16.65 1.19
C GLU A 40 2.86 16.69 0.68
N LEU A 41 2.00 15.81 1.21
CA LEU A 41 0.56 15.97 1.00
C LEU A 41 0.11 17.25 1.73
N PRO A 42 -0.73 18.10 1.12
CA PRO A 42 -1.32 19.24 1.80
C PRO A 42 -1.96 18.82 3.12
N MET A 43 -1.83 19.63 4.18
CA MET A 43 -2.40 19.32 5.50
C MET A 43 -3.91 19.03 5.43
N GLU A 44 -4.63 19.73 4.56
CA GLU A 44 -6.05 19.50 4.29
C GLU A 44 -6.35 18.08 3.78
N HIS A 45 -5.47 17.50 2.97
CA HIS A 45 -5.57 16.10 2.54
C HIS A 45 -5.32 15.15 3.71
N TYR A 46 -4.35 15.44 4.58
CA TYR A 46 -4.12 14.63 5.78
C TYR A 46 -5.35 14.60 6.69
N LEU A 47 -6.00 15.75 6.89
CA LEU A 47 -7.16 15.86 7.78
C LEU A 47 -8.42 15.19 7.23
N GLN A 48 -8.68 15.27 5.91
CA GLN A 48 -9.83 14.58 5.28
C GLN A 48 -9.73 13.05 5.33
N LEU A 49 -8.55 12.54 5.64
CA LEU A 49 -8.27 11.12 5.71
C LEU A 49 -8.21 10.61 7.15
N CYS A 50 -8.18 11.52 8.14
CA CYS A 50 -8.22 11.14 9.54
C CYS A 50 -9.54 10.43 9.86
N ARG A 51 -9.50 9.52 10.84
CA ARG A 51 -10.63 8.71 11.31
C ARG A 51 -10.81 8.99 12.79
N VAL A 52 -12.05 9.01 13.25
CA VAL A 52 -12.39 9.19 14.66
C VAL A 52 -12.79 7.85 15.25
N PHE A 53 -12.23 7.55 16.42
CA PHE A 53 -12.51 6.34 17.19
C PHE A 53 -13.06 6.71 18.56
N ARG A 54 -13.95 5.87 19.09
CA ARG A 54 -14.47 5.98 20.44
C ARG A 54 -14.30 4.65 21.14
N LYS A 55 -13.51 4.63 22.23
CA LYS A 55 -13.21 3.39 22.99
C LYS A 55 -12.64 2.27 22.10
N GLY A 56 -11.85 2.63 21.09
CA GLY A 56 -11.26 1.68 20.13
C GLY A 56 -12.16 1.25 18.97
N GLU A 57 -13.43 1.68 18.94
CA GLU A 57 -14.33 1.41 17.82
C GLU A 57 -14.33 2.56 16.81
N PHE A 58 -14.35 2.22 15.53
CA PHE A 58 -14.42 3.21 14.45
C PHE A 58 -15.77 3.94 14.49
N LEU A 59 -15.73 5.28 14.49
CA LEU A 59 -16.92 6.12 14.48
C LEU A 59 -17.21 6.68 13.08
N GLU A 60 -16.28 7.47 12.54
CA GLU A 60 -16.46 8.19 11.27
C GLU A 60 -15.14 8.73 10.71
N ILE A 61 -15.18 9.26 9.48
CA ILE A 61 -14.09 10.07 8.93
C ILE A 61 -14.11 11.44 9.63
N TYR A 62 -12.93 11.97 9.94
CA TYR A 62 -12.77 13.25 10.61
C TYR A 62 -13.36 14.40 9.78
N ASP A 63 -14.28 15.13 10.40
CA ASP A 63 -14.95 16.32 9.90
C ASP A 63 -14.54 17.50 10.77
N GLN A 64 -13.84 18.45 10.16
CA GLN A 64 -13.34 19.66 10.83
C GLN A 64 -14.46 20.59 11.31
N THR A 65 -15.68 20.43 10.78
CA THR A 65 -16.83 21.26 11.15
C THR A 65 -17.57 20.72 12.36
N ARG A 66 -17.24 19.50 12.80
CA ARG A 66 -17.91 18.79 13.89
C ARG A 66 -17.15 18.93 15.22
N GLN A 67 -17.89 18.96 16.32
CA GLN A 67 -17.32 18.79 17.66
C GLN A 67 -17.40 17.32 18.09
N TYR A 68 -16.26 16.77 18.47
CA TYR A 68 -16.10 15.41 18.98
C TYR A 68 -16.16 15.38 20.52
N GLU A 69 -16.55 14.25 21.09
CA GLU A 69 -16.71 14.09 22.54
C GLU A 69 -15.37 13.87 23.25
N VAL A 70 -15.36 14.11 24.56
CA VAL A 70 -14.20 13.80 25.40
C VAL A 70 -13.98 12.29 25.43
N GLY A 71 -12.84 11.85 24.90
CA GLY A 71 -12.50 10.42 24.75
C GLY A 71 -12.57 9.92 23.31
N ASP A 72 -12.98 10.77 22.36
CA ASP A 72 -12.78 10.50 20.94
C ASP A 72 -11.31 10.69 20.57
N GLU A 73 -10.78 9.75 19.80
CA GLU A 73 -9.41 9.76 19.31
C GLU A 73 -9.42 10.02 17.80
N VAL A 74 -8.71 11.05 17.35
CA VAL A 74 -8.51 11.31 15.93
C VAL A 74 -7.21 10.65 15.49
N HIS A 75 -7.34 9.60 14.69
CA HIS A 75 -6.22 8.87 14.10
C HIS A 75 -6.01 9.39 12.68
N THR A 76 -4.77 9.61 12.26
CA THR A 76 -4.43 9.88 10.85
C THR A 76 -4.80 8.68 9.98
N PRO A 77 -5.03 8.83 8.67
CA PRO A 77 -5.47 7.71 7.82
C PRO A 77 -4.60 6.48 7.97
N ASP A 78 -5.32 5.39 8.10
CA ASP A 78 -4.80 4.09 8.37
C ASP A 78 -5.23 3.13 7.24
N SER A 79 -5.25 3.57 5.98
CA SER A 79 -4.56 2.80 4.93
C SER A 79 -3.35 3.66 4.61
N ALA A 80 -2.35 3.61 5.47
CA ALA A 80 -1.19 4.48 5.39
C ALA A 80 -0.13 3.83 4.52
N TRP A 81 0.56 4.65 3.73
CA TRP A 81 1.82 4.24 3.11
C TRP A 81 2.74 3.65 4.19
N ASP A 82 3.07 2.36 4.08
CA ASP A 82 4.07 1.68 4.91
C ASP A 82 5.39 1.58 4.15
N GLY A 83 5.39 1.63 2.82
CA GLY A 83 6.61 1.59 2.01
C GLY A 83 6.41 0.89 0.67
N VAL A 84 7.51 0.37 0.14
CA VAL A 84 7.52 -0.46 -1.07
C VAL A 84 7.66 -1.93 -0.68
N VAL A 85 6.76 -2.77 -1.20
CA VAL A 85 6.90 -4.22 -1.11
C VAL A 85 7.62 -4.75 -2.34
N TYR A 86 8.59 -5.63 -2.13
CA TYR A 86 9.32 -6.39 -3.14
C TYR A 86 8.89 -7.86 -3.01
N MET A 87 8.22 -8.37 -4.04
CA MET A 87 7.75 -9.74 -4.13
C MET A 87 8.68 -10.56 -5.04
N SER A 88 8.78 -11.84 -4.75
CA SER A 88 9.50 -12.78 -5.61
C SER A 88 8.72 -13.06 -6.91
N PHE A 89 9.43 -13.40 -7.99
CA PHE A 89 8.78 -13.75 -9.24
C PHE A 89 7.86 -14.96 -9.05
N GLY A 90 6.60 -14.81 -9.46
CA GLY A 90 5.57 -15.84 -9.32
C GLY A 90 4.94 -15.90 -7.93
N GLU A 91 5.27 -14.98 -7.01
CA GLU A 91 4.63 -14.89 -5.69
C GLU A 91 3.11 -14.78 -5.83
N ARG A 92 2.36 -15.60 -5.11
CA ARG A 92 0.90 -15.64 -5.30
C ARG A 92 0.27 -14.47 -4.56
N ILE A 93 -0.66 -13.80 -5.22
CA ILE A 93 -1.45 -12.73 -4.62
C ILE A 93 -2.94 -12.97 -4.87
N ALA A 94 -3.76 -12.50 -3.94
CA ALA A 94 -5.21 -12.59 -4.00
C ALA A 94 -5.86 -11.25 -3.66
N ASN A 95 -7.02 -10.96 -4.25
CA ASN A 95 -7.77 -9.74 -3.99
C ASN A 95 -8.24 -9.66 -2.52
N VAL A 96 -8.29 -8.44 -1.99
CA VAL A 96 -8.98 -8.16 -0.73
C VAL A 96 -10.45 -7.86 -1.02
N ILE A 97 -11.36 -8.65 -0.43
CA ILE A 97 -12.80 -8.49 -0.62
C ILE A 97 -13.29 -7.32 0.23
N GLY A 98 -14.06 -6.42 -0.39
CA GLY A 98 -14.64 -5.26 0.30
C GLY A 98 -13.74 -4.02 0.33
N SER A 99 -12.64 -3.98 -0.43
CA SER A 99 -11.72 -2.83 -0.43
C SER A 99 -12.16 -1.65 -1.30
N THR A 100 -13.35 -1.68 -1.92
CA THR A 100 -13.78 -0.65 -2.87
C THR A 100 -14.02 0.71 -2.21
N GLY A 101 -14.44 0.70 -0.94
CA GLY A 101 -14.70 1.92 -0.16
C GLY A 101 -13.46 2.50 0.53
N ASP A 102 -12.29 1.88 0.38
CA ASP A 102 -11.07 2.34 1.03
C ASP A 102 -10.67 3.73 0.51
N PRO A 103 -10.44 4.71 1.41
CA PRO A 103 -10.12 6.07 1.03
C PRO A 103 -8.75 6.12 0.37
N THR A 104 -8.66 6.86 -0.73
CA THR A 104 -7.40 7.07 -1.44
C THR A 104 -6.44 7.96 -0.66
N ILE A 105 -5.14 7.66 -0.73
CA ILE A 105 -4.12 8.49 -0.10
C ILE A 105 -3.90 9.76 -0.92
N GLY A 106 -4.07 10.92 -0.31
CA GLY A 106 -3.89 12.22 -0.98
C GLY A 106 -4.82 12.43 -2.18
N GLY A 107 -6.01 11.81 -2.18
CA GLY A 107 -6.94 11.84 -3.32
C GLY A 107 -6.44 11.09 -4.56
N MET A 108 -5.28 10.41 -4.48
CA MET A 108 -4.69 9.67 -5.60
C MET A 108 -5.32 8.29 -5.71
N TRP A 109 -5.93 8.01 -6.85
CA TRP A 109 -6.32 6.65 -7.24
C TRP A 109 -5.16 5.67 -7.02
N TRP A 110 -5.47 4.45 -6.55
CA TRP A 110 -4.45 3.45 -6.18
C TRP A 110 -3.39 3.20 -7.25
N ILE A 111 -3.80 3.11 -8.52
CA ILE A 111 -2.87 2.97 -9.63
C ILE A 111 -1.92 4.16 -9.81
N ARG A 112 -2.39 5.39 -9.52
CA ARG A 112 -1.56 6.60 -9.58
C ARG A 112 -0.60 6.67 -8.41
N LEU A 113 -1.04 6.24 -7.22
CA LEU A 113 -0.15 6.10 -6.07
C LEU A 113 1.00 5.13 -6.40
N TRP A 114 0.69 3.96 -6.95
CA TRP A 114 1.71 3.01 -7.39
C TRP A 114 2.64 3.61 -8.46
N ALA A 115 2.09 4.24 -9.49
CA ALA A 115 2.87 4.83 -10.57
C ALA A 115 3.81 5.95 -10.08
N GLY A 116 3.37 6.76 -9.10
CA GLY A 116 4.13 7.88 -8.57
C GLY A 116 5.19 7.47 -7.55
N GLU A 117 4.84 6.62 -6.60
CA GLU A 117 5.68 6.34 -5.43
C GLU A 117 6.54 5.08 -5.57
N VAL A 118 6.16 4.16 -6.47
CA VAL A 118 6.88 2.89 -6.64
C VAL A 118 7.70 2.90 -7.92
N SER A 119 7.05 3.08 -9.08
CA SER A 119 7.67 2.77 -10.37
C SER A 119 8.21 3.98 -11.12
N GLY A 120 7.65 5.17 -10.88
CA GLY A 120 7.92 6.37 -11.68
C GLY A 120 7.28 6.35 -13.09
N PHE A 121 6.44 5.35 -13.40
CA PHE A 121 5.73 5.25 -14.69
C PHE A 121 4.33 4.67 -14.55
N TYR A 122 3.43 5.03 -15.47
CA TYR A 122 2.10 4.42 -15.51
C TYR A 122 2.18 3.01 -16.12
N PRO A 123 1.67 1.96 -15.43
CA PRO A 123 1.78 0.59 -15.92
C PRO A 123 0.98 0.41 -17.21
N SER A 124 1.45 -0.48 -18.09
CA SER A 124 0.82 -0.77 -19.38
C SER A 124 0.04 -2.09 -19.39
N VAL A 125 0.24 -2.92 -18.37
CA VAL A 125 -0.37 -4.24 -18.25
C VAL A 125 -0.80 -4.53 -16.81
N CYS A 126 -1.57 -5.60 -16.62
CA CYS A 126 -1.97 -6.06 -15.30
C CYS A 126 -0.84 -6.90 -14.68
N THR A 127 -0.65 -6.82 -13.35
CA THR A 127 0.30 -7.66 -12.60
C THR A 127 0.06 -9.14 -12.85
N SER A 128 -1.20 -9.52 -13.06
CA SER A 128 -1.62 -10.89 -13.39
C SER A 128 -1.55 -11.26 -14.88
N GLN A 129 -0.69 -10.63 -15.69
CA GLN A 129 -0.65 -10.94 -17.13
C GLN A 129 -0.28 -12.43 -17.37
N ASN A 130 -1.26 -13.19 -17.89
CA ASN A 130 -1.34 -14.65 -18.17
C ASN A 130 -2.18 -15.53 -17.21
N TYR A 131 -3.05 -14.98 -16.35
CA TYR A 131 -3.94 -15.76 -15.46
C TYR A 131 -5.38 -15.99 -15.99
N GLY A 132 -5.54 -16.34 -17.27
CA GLY A 132 -6.81 -16.84 -17.82
C GLY A 132 -7.96 -15.83 -17.95
N VAL A 133 -7.69 -14.53 -17.75
CA VAL A 133 -8.67 -13.44 -17.90
C VAL A 133 -8.16 -12.42 -18.92
N THR A 134 -9.01 -12.04 -19.86
CA THR A 134 -8.74 -10.97 -20.82
C THR A 134 -8.79 -9.62 -20.08
N CYS A 135 -7.65 -8.95 -20.01
CA CYS A 135 -7.54 -7.60 -19.48
C CYS A 135 -7.85 -6.57 -20.56
N ASP A 136 -8.56 -5.51 -20.21
CA ASP A 136 -8.53 -4.27 -20.95
C ASP A 136 -7.37 -3.38 -20.44
N THR A 137 -7.19 -2.22 -21.07
CA THR A 137 -6.18 -1.23 -20.65
C THR A 137 -6.60 -0.42 -19.42
N ASN A 138 -7.74 -0.74 -18.79
CA ASN A 138 -8.27 0.02 -17.65
C ASN A 138 -7.69 -0.50 -16.33
N LEU A 139 -6.46 -0.05 -16.02
CA LEU A 139 -5.78 -0.34 -14.76
C LEU A 139 -6.25 0.59 -13.64
N VAL A 140 -6.71 -0.01 -12.54
CA VAL A 140 -7.28 0.69 -11.38
C VAL A 140 -6.41 0.62 -10.14
N GLY A 141 -5.54 -0.40 -10.06
CA GLY A 141 -4.80 -0.71 -8.85
C GLY A 141 -5.71 -1.41 -7.85
N GLY A 142 -5.31 -2.59 -7.37
CA GLY A 142 -6.14 -3.40 -6.48
C GLY A 142 -5.44 -3.70 -5.16
N HIS A 143 -6.24 -3.76 -4.09
CA HIS A 143 -5.77 -4.26 -2.81
C HIS A 143 -5.60 -5.77 -2.89
N VAL A 144 -4.41 -6.24 -2.55
CA VAL A 144 -4.07 -7.65 -2.53
C VAL A 144 -3.38 -8.06 -1.24
N ILE A 145 -3.44 -9.35 -0.96
CA ILE A 145 -2.67 -10.04 0.08
C ILE A 145 -1.87 -11.17 -0.56
N GLU A 146 -0.84 -11.63 0.14
CA GLU A 146 -0.12 -12.85 -0.23
C GLU A 146 -1.05 -14.07 -0.11
N GLY A 147 -0.87 -15.02 -1.03
CA GLY A 147 -1.66 -16.25 -1.09
C GLY A 147 -2.55 -16.35 -2.33
N THR A 148 -3.49 -17.30 -2.30
CA THR A 148 -4.30 -17.69 -3.47
C THR A 148 -5.80 -17.52 -3.28
N ILE A 149 -6.24 -17.16 -2.08
CA ILE A 149 -7.65 -17.10 -1.71
C ILE A 149 -7.99 -15.65 -1.39
N ALA A 150 -8.90 -15.07 -2.17
CA ALA A 150 -9.43 -13.75 -1.86
C ALA A 150 -10.25 -13.80 -0.57
N MET A 151 -10.07 -12.79 0.28
CA MET A 151 -10.76 -12.71 1.55
C MET A 151 -10.93 -11.27 2.01
N SER A 152 -11.91 -11.03 2.87
CA SER A 152 -12.00 -9.79 3.62
C SER A 152 -10.93 -9.78 4.70
N MET A 153 -10.25 -8.66 4.85
CA MET A 153 -9.21 -8.47 5.86
C MET A 153 -9.77 -7.63 7.01
N PRO A 154 -9.45 -7.95 8.27
CA PRO A 154 -9.81 -7.09 9.39
C PRO A 154 -9.24 -5.67 9.22
N PRO A 155 -9.96 -4.64 9.69
CA PRO A 155 -9.39 -3.32 9.84
C PRO A 155 -8.04 -3.37 10.58
N GLY A 156 -7.04 -2.60 10.13
CA GLY A 156 -5.68 -2.64 10.70
C GLY A 156 -4.70 -3.56 9.96
N SER A 157 -5.17 -4.37 9.00
CA SER A 157 -4.34 -5.37 8.32
C SER A 157 -3.29 -4.74 7.38
N LYS A 158 -2.24 -5.52 7.06
CA LYS A 158 -1.32 -5.18 5.97
C LYS A 158 -1.90 -5.68 4.65
N VAL A 159 -1.92 -4.82 3.66
CA VAL A 159 -2.35 -5.11 2.29
C VAL A 159 -1.39 -4.43 1.32
N TYR A 160 -1.43 -4.85 0.06
CA TYR A 160 -0.55 -4.33 -0.98
C TYR A 160 -1.35 -3.76 -2.14
N ILE A 161 -0.82 -2.75 -2.83
CA ILE A 161 -1.36 -2.26 -4.09
C ILE A 161 -0.46 -2.69 -5.23
N PHE A 162 -1.06 -3.34 -6.22
CA PHE A 162 -0.43 -3.69 -7.48
C PHE A 162 -1.27 -3.23 -8.67
N PRO A 163 -0.65 -2.99 -9.85
CA PRO A 163 -1.36 -2.71 -11.09
C PRO A 163 -2.34 -3.83 -11.45
N ILE A 164 -3.64 -3.58 -11.31
CA ILE A 164 -4.68 -4.57 -11.62
C ILE A 164 -5.73 -3.93 -12.51
N CYS A 165 -6.18 -4.64 -13.54
CA CYS A 165 -7.26 -4.16 -14.40
C CYS A 165 -8.62 -4.28 -13.69
N SER A 166 -9.58 -3.44 -14.06
CA SER A 166 -10.92 -3.45 -13.45
C SER A 166 -11.58 -4.84 -13.47
N THR A 167 -11.40 -5.61 -14.55
CA THR A 167 -11.92 -6.98 -14.69
C THR A 167 -11.31 -7.95 -13.68
N HIS A 168 -10.00 -7.86 -13.41
CA HIS A 168 -9.34 -8.72 -12.41
C HIS A 168 -9.70 -8.31 -10.99
N ASN A 169 -9.77 -7.00 -10.74
CA ASN A 169 -10.06 -6.46 -9.43
C ASN A 169 -11.47 -6.83 -8.93
N ASN A 170 -12.40 -7.13 -9.85
CA ASN A 170 -13.78 -7.49 -9.53
C ASN A 170 -14.04 -9.01 -9.46
N LYS A 171 -12.99 -9.86 -9.45
CA LYS A 171 -13.13 -11.31 -9.46
C LYS A 171 -12.30 -11.97 -8.36
N ASP A 172 -12.98 -12.39 -7.32
CA ASP A 172 -12.37 -13.01 -6.12
C ASP A 172 -11.84 -14.43 -6.36
N TYR A 173 -12.27 -15.07 -7.45
CA TYR A 173 -11.83 -16.42 -7.83
C TYR A 173 -10.65 -16.44 -8.80
N VAL A 174 -10.13 -15.26 -9.18
CA VAL A 174 -8.98 -15.21 -10.10
C VAL A 174 -7.69 -15.30 -9.31
N ASN A 175 -6.92 -16.30 -9.70
CA ASN A 175 -5.65 -16.61 -9.11
C ASN A 175 -4.55 -15.73 -9.73
N MET A 176 -3.88 -14.87 -8.98
CA MET A 176 -2.88 -13.93 -9.51
C MET A 176 -1.47 -14.23 -9.02
N ALA A 177 -0.46 -13.66 -9.67
CA ALA A 177 0.90 -13.66 -9.14
C ALA A 177 1.69 -12.44 -9.62
N ALA A 178 2.73 -12.08 -8.87
CA ALA A 178 3.70 -11.06 -9.24
C ALA A 178 4.61 -11.58 -10.37
N VAL A 179 4.24 -11.31 -11.63
CA VAL A 179 5.00 -11.75 -12.81
C VAL A 179 5.64 -10.56 -13.52
N THR A 180 4.83 -9.57 -13.90
CA THR A 180 5.31 -8.40 -14.64
C THR A 180 5.87 -7.32 -13.71
N TYR A 181 5.20 -7.11 -12.58
CA TYR A 181 5.60 -6.14 -11.56
C TYR A 181 5.90 -6.90 -10.28
N LEU A 182 7.12 -6.75 -9.79
CA LEU A 182 7.59 -7.35 -8.54
C LEU A 182 7.55 -6.36 -7.38
N GLU A 183 7.20 -5.10 -7.67
CA GLU A 183 7.17 -4.02 -6.70
C GLU A 183 5.74 -3.50 -6.56
N GLY A 184 5.31 -3.27 -5.32
CA GLY A 184 3.98 -2.78 -4.98
C GLY A 184 4.00 -1.73 -3.87
N CYS A 185 2.88 -1.06 -3.65
CA CYS A 185 2.73 -0.22 -2.46
C CYS A 185 2.42 -1.13 -1.28
N ALA A 186 3.20 -1.04 -0.20
CA ALA A 186 2.81 -1.61 1.07
C ALA A 186 1.93 -0.61 1.81
N LEU A 187 0.72 -1.05 2.17
CA LEU A 187 -0.19 -0.29 3.01
C LEU A 187 -0.26 -0.95 4.39
N LYS A 188 -0.19 -0.14 5.43
CA LYS A 188 -0.51 -0.57 6.79
C LYS A 188 -1.89 -0.04 7.18
N ASN A 189 -2.47 -0.76 8.14
CA ASN A 189 -3.67 -0.41 8.85
C ASN A 189 -5.00 -0.60 8.08
N TYR A 190 -4.99 -1.22 6.89
CA TYR A 190 -6.12 -1.44 5.97
C TYR A 190 -7.50 -1.22 6.59
N MET A 191 -8.31 -0.32 6.04
CA MET A 191 -9.52 0.14 6.73
C MET A 191 -10.66 -0.90 6.75
N GLY A 192 -10.79 -1.73 5.71
CA GLY A 192 -11.96 -2.60 5.56
C GLY A 192 -13.25 -1.80 5.33
N THR A 193 -14.27 -2.45 4.75
CA THR A 193 -15.66 -1.94 4.77
C THR A 193 -16.53 -2.79 5.67
#